data_AF-A0A938FR88-F1
#
_entry.id   AF-A0A938FR88-F1
#
_cell.length_a   1.000
_cell.length_b   1.000
_cell.length_c   1.000
_cell.angle_alpha   90.00
_cell.angle_beta   90.00
_cell.angle_gamma   90.00
#
_symmetry.space_group_name_H-M   'P 1'
#
loop_
_entity.id
_entity.type
_entity.pdbx_description
1 polymer ?
#
loop_
_entity_poly.entity_id
_entity_poly.type
_entity_poly.pdbx_seq_one_letter_code
_entity_poly.pdbx_strand_id
1 'polypeptide(L)'
;MIRTVLGDIQSSEVTGAYLHEHLIIDSSIVKDQMPHIYLDDVTSAVAEVKDCAAHAINLFVDCMPGESGRNLEKLRAISKESGVHIISATGMHNPKYYEKSSRYLNADRELLRAIFIEELNSGSGIIKIHSLSETLSTQERELFAAAVWTQKETGAPILTHCEEGKGALAQINELTKLGGDLNRVVLSHTDKESSFDYHREILASGINVEYDQSLRQSNSDNRPSLELTIAMCNEGYADQIMLGTDGARRT
;
A
#
# COMPACT_ATOMS: atom_id res chain seq x y z
N MET A 1 -7.91 0.87 -16.96
CA MET A 1 -6.70 1.73 -17.02
C MET A 1 -6.06 1.72 -15.65
N ILE A 2 -4.75 1.50 -15.59
CA ILE A 2 -3.93 1.44 -14.37
C ILE A 2 -2.84 2.51 -14.51
N ARG A 3 -2.72 3.41 -13.53
CA ARG A 3 -1.74 4.49 -13.57
C ARG A 3 -0.39 4.04 -13.01
N THR A 4 0.64 4.03 -13.85
CA THR A 4 2.01 3.65 -13.47
C THR A 4 2.94 4.86 -13.54
N VAL A 5 4.15 4.73 -12.98
CA VAL A 5 5.17 5.79 -12.98
C VAL A 5 5.67 6.20 -14.37
N LEU A 6 5.47 5.34 -15.38
CA LEU A 6 5.79 5.60 -16.80
C LEU A 6 4.56 5.91 -17.67
N GLY A 7 3.36 5.98 -17.08
CA GLY A 7 2.12 6.27 -17.80
C GLY A 7 1.02 5.25 -17.52
N ASP A 8 -0.14 5.50 -18.12
CA ASP A 8 -1.32 4.66 -17.95
C ASP A 8 -1.24 3.40 -18.85
N ILE A 9 -1.55 2.24 -18.29
CA ILE A 9 -1.59 0.94 -18.99
C ILE A 9 -2.99 0.32 -18.93
N GLN A 10 -3.27 -0.67 -19.78
CA GLN A 10 -4.45 -1.52 -19.71
C GLN A 10 -4.23 -2.71 -18.77
N SER A 11 -5.30 -3.21 -18.15
CA SER A 11 -5.21 -4.40 -17.28
C SER A 11 -4.75 -5.65 -18.02
N SER A 12 -4.98 -5.72 -19.34
CA SER A 12 -4.49 -6.81 -20.20
C SER A 12 -2.97 -6.86 -20.35
N GLU A 13 -2.25 -5.80 -19.96
CA GLU A 13 -0.78 -5.75 -19.96
C GLU A 13 -0.18 -6.38 -18.69
N VAL A 14 -1.01 -6.69 -17.68
CA VAL A 14 -0.57 -7.27 -16.40
C VAL A 14 -0.66 -8.79 -16.46
N THR A 15 0.45 -9.48 -16.20
CA THR A 15 0.52 -10.95 -16.13
C THR A 15 0.42 -11.48 -14.70
N GLY A 16 0.80 -10.65 -13.73
CA GLY A 16 0.77 -10.95 -12.31
C GLY A 16 1.25 -9.72 -11.53
N ALA A 17 0.80 -9.59 -10.28
CA ALA A 17 1.06 -8.38 -9.49
C ALA A 17 1.36 -8.69 -8.02
N TYR A 18 2.25 -7.88 -7.44
CA TYR A 18 2.36 -7.70 -5.99
C TYR A 18 1.84 -6.32 -5.61
N LEU A 19 0.84 -6.30 -4.72
CA LEU A 19 0.08 -5.09 -4.42
C LEU A 19 0.52 -4.38 -3.14
N HIS A 20 1.58 -4.87 -2.50
CA HIS A 20 2.24 -4.19 -1.39
C HIS A 20 3.73 -4.47 -1.35
N GLU A 21 4.50 -3.56 -1.92
CA GLU A 21 5.96 -3.67 -1.99
C GLU A 21 6.66 -2.37 -1.60
N HIS A 22 7.96 -2.49 -1.37
CA HIS A 22 8.86 -1.39 -1.06
C HIS A 22 10.11 -1.48 -1.93
N LEU A 23 10.03 -0.96 -3.15
CA LEU A 23 11.15 -1.00 -4.08
C LEU A 23 12.20 0.04 -3.72
N ILE A 24 11.76 1.21 -3.26
CA ILE A 24 12.63 2.29 -2.80
C ILE A 24 12.08 2.90 -1.50
N ILE A 25 12.96 3.04 -0.52
CA ILE A 25 12.73 3.77 0.74
C ILE A 25 13.92 4.72 0.91
N ASP A 26 13.76 5.94 0.41
CA ASP A 26 14.82 6.95 0.31
C ASP A 26 14.44 8.23 1.07
N SER A 27 14.72 8.23 2.38
CA SER A 27 14.48 9.36 3.28
C SER A 27 15.66 9.51 4.24
N SER A 28 16.02 10.76 4.59
CA SER A 28 17.08 11.05 5.55
C SER A 28 16.81 10.43 6.92
N ILE A 29 15.56 10.47 7.40
CA ILE A 29 15.17 9.83 8.67
C ILE A 29 15.43 8.34 8.62
N VAL A 30 15.01 7.69 7.53
CA VAL A 30 15.19 6.25 7.37
C VAL A 30 16.68 5.91 7.29
N LYS A 31 17.45 6.65 6.51
CA LYS A 31 18.90 6.47 6.38
C LYS A 31 19.62 6.58 7.73
N ASP A 32 19.31 7.63 8.50
CA ASP A 32 20.05 7.97 9.71
C ASP A 32 19.59 7.15 10.93
N GLN A 33 18.29 6.85 11.04
CA GLN A 33 17.71 6.23 12.23
C GLN A 33 17.30 4.77 12.02
N MET A 34 17.07 4.35 10.77
CA MET A 34 16.54 3.03 10.44
C MET A 34 17.27 2.42 9.23
N PRO A 35 18.62 2.39 9.21
CA PRO A 35 19.39 2.01 8.01
C PRO A 35 19.10 0.59 7.51
N HIS A 36 18.56 -0.28 8.35
CA HIS A 36 18.17 -1.65 8.01
C HIS A 36 16.96 -1.74 7.06
N ILE A 37 16.21 -0.65 6.86
CA ILE A 37 15.13 -0.52 5.87
C ILE A 37 15.39 0.63 4.89
N TYR A 38 16.62 1.15 4.82
CA TYR A 38 16.99 2.16 3.83
C TYR A 38 17.26 1.47 2.49
N LEU A 39 16.36 1.68 1.52
CA LEU A 39 16.36 1.01 0.23
C LEU A 39 16.54 2.04 -0.88
N ASP A 40 17.76 2.49 -1.15
CA ASP A 40 18.02 3.59 -2.07
C ASP A 40 18.67 3.16 -3.41
N ASP A 41 19.10 1.91 -3.52
CA ASP A 41 19.78 1.38 -4.70
C ASP A 41 18.82 0.86 -5.78
N VAL A 42 18.85 1.51 -6.94
CA VAL A 42 18.07 1.14 -8.13
C VAL A 42 18.55 -0.19 -8.71
N THR A 43 19.86 -0.47 -8.69
CA THR A 43 20.42 -1.68 -9.32
C THR A 43 19.90 -2.94 -8.64
N SER A 44 19.91 -2.96 -7.31
CA SER A 44 19.36 -4.06 -6.50
C SER A 44 17.86 -4.22 -6.74
N ALA A 45 17.09 -3.13 -6.74
CA ALA A 45 15.66 -3.19 -7.01
C ALA A 45 15.35 -3.76 -8.41
N VAL A 46 16.12 -3.37 -9.44
CA VAL A 46 15.99 -3.90 -10.80
C VAL A 46 16.27 -5.40 -10.84
N ALA A 47 17.27 -5.88 -10.11
CA ALA A 47 17.59 -7.30 -10.06
C ALA A 47 16.44 -8.12 -9.43
N GLU A 48 15.90 -7.66 -8.30
CA GLU A 48 14.79 -8.32 -7.60
C GLU A 48 13.52 -8.39 -8.45
N VAL A 49 13.09 -7.27 -9.05
CA VAL A 49 11.86 -7.30 -9.88
C VAL A 49 12.03 -8.09 -11.18
N LYS A 50 13.25 -8.18 -11.72
CA LYS A 50 13.53 -9.04 -12.89
C LYS A 50 13.39 -10.52 -12.54
N ASP A 51 13.81 -10.91 -11.34
CA ASP A 51 13.60 -12.27 -10.84
C ASP A 51 12.10 -12.58 -10.75
N CYS A 52 11.31 -11.69 -10.15
CA CYS A 52 9.84 -11.81 -10.12
C CYS A 52 9.21 -11.84 -11.53
N ALA A 53 9.72 -11.04 -12.48
CA ALA A 53 9.25 -11.03 -13.86
C ALA A 53 9.51 -12.35 -14.60
N ALA A 54 10.60 -13.06 -14.27
CA ALA A 54 10.84 -14.41 -14.78
C ALA A 54 9.77 -15.42 -14.31
N HIS A 55 9.02 -15.08 -13.25
CA HIS A 55 7.88 -15.82 -12.71
C HIS A 55 6.52 -15.18 -13.06
N ALA A 56 6.46 -14.41 -14.15
CA ALA A 56 5.25 -13.77 -14.67
C ALA A 56 4.60 -12.72 -13.76
N ILE A 57 5.35 -12.15 -12.80
CA ILE A 57 4.93 -10.96 -12.04
C ILE A 57 5.54 -9.71 -12.68
N ASN A 58 4.70 -8.86 -13.27
CA ASN A 58 5.16 -7.68 -14.01
C ASN A 58 4.56 -6.36 -13.53
N LEU A 59 3.77 -6.36 -12.46
CA LEU A 59 3.23 -5.15 -11.84
C LEU A 59 3.54 -5.13 -10.33
N PHE A 60 4.05 -4.00 -9.85
CA PHE A 60 4.39 -3.81 -8.44
C PHE A 60 3.78 -2.51 -7.94
N VAL A 61 3.22 -2.51 -6.73
CA VAL A 61 2.79 -1.29 -6.03
C VAL A 61 3.86 -0.91 -5.02
N ASP A 62 4.60 0.16 -5.30
CA ASP A 62 5.47 0.78 -4.31
C ASP A 62 4.62 1.59 -3.32
N CYS A 63 4.57 1.09 -2.09
CA CYS A 63 3.72 1.58 -1.03
C CYS A 63 4.44 2.57 -0.11
N MET A 64 5.46 3.28 -0.58
CA MET A 64 6.02 4.44 0.11
C MET A 64 5.32 5.73 -0.34
N PRO A 65 4.54 6.41 0.53
CA PRO A 65 3.86 7.64 0.18
C PRO A 65 4.64 8.89 0.59
N GLY A 66 4.39 10.00 -0.13
CA GLY A 66 4.82 11.34 0.26
C GLY A 66 6.30 11.44 0.65
N GLU A 67 6.57 12.14 1.74
CA GLU A 67 7.94 12.39 2.25
C GLU A 67 8.52 11.24 3.08
N SER A 68 7.80 10.11 3.25
CA SER A 68 8.27 8.99 4.08
C SER A 68 9.36 8.12 3.44
N GLY A 69 9.78 8.42 2.22
CA GLY A 69 10.82 7.69 1.49
C GLY A 69 10.51 7.43 0.02
N ARG A 70 9.42 7.97 -0.51
CA ARG A 70 9.06 7.85 -1.92
C ARG A 70 10.09 8.56 -2.82
N ASN A 71 10.50 7.89 -3.90
CA ASN A 71 11.35 8.52 -4.92
C ASN A 71 10.89 8.15 -6.34
N LEU A 72 10.10 9.03 -6.97
CA LEU A 72 9.54 8.78 -8.30
C LEU A 72 10.60 8.63 -9.39
N GLU A 73 11.72 9.34 -9.30
CA GLU A 73 12.79 9.23 -10.31
C GLU A 73 13.43 7.85 -10.28
N LYS A 74 13.72 7.34 -9.08
CA LYS A 74 14.25 5.98 -8.90
C LYS A 74 13.23 4.92 -9.33
N LEU A 75 11.95 5.07 -8.97
CA LEU A 75 10.89 4.13 -9.42
C LEU A 75 10.76 4.12 -10.96
N ARG A 76 10.86 5.28 -11.62
CA ARG A 76 10.88 5.36 -13.09
C ARG A 76 12.10 4.67 -13.70
N ALA A 77 13.28 4.84 -13.10
CA ALA A 77 14.49 4.14 -13.52
C ALA A 77 14.31 2.62 -13.40
N ILE A 78 13.81 2.13 -12.26
CA ILE A 78 13.55 0.69 -12.06
C ILE A 78 12.58 0.17 -13.12
N SER A 79 11.43 0.82 -13.31
CA SER A 79 10.43 0.40 -14.30
C SER A 79 11.01 0.37 -15.71
N LYS A 80 11.80 1.38 -16.10
CA LYS A 80 12.42 1.46 -17.43
C LYS A 80 13.49 0.38 -17.65
N GLU A 81 14.33 0.12 -16.66
CA GLU A 81 15.47 -0.80 -16.78
C GLU A 81 15.09 -2.28 -16.63
N SER A 82 14.00 -2.54 -15.89
CA SER A 82 13.46 -3.90 -15.69
C SER A 82 12.40 -4.28 -16.70
N GLY A 83 11.65 -3.32 -17.24
CA GLY A 83 10.48 -3.57 -18.07
C GLY A 83 9.21 -3.90 -17.29
N VAL A 84 9.25 -3.88 -15.95
CA VAL A 84 8.05 -4.07 -15.13
C VAL A 84 7.26 -2.76 -14.98
N HIS A 85 5.98 -2.88 -14.71
CA HIS A 85 5.11 -1.78 -14.37
C HIS A 85 5.17 -1.48 -12.86
N ILE A 86 5.23 -0.20 -12.50
CA ILE A 86 5.27 0.22 -11.09
C ILE A 86 4.19 1.28 -10.84
N ILE A 87 3.33 1.04 -9.85
CA ILE A 87 2.41 2.02 -9.31
C ILE A 87 3.06 2.65 -8.09
N SER A 88 3.17 3.97 -8.04
CA SER A 88 3.66 4.68 -6.85
C SER A 88 2.49 5.23 -6.01
N ALA A 89 2.61 5.15 -4.69
CA ALA A 89 1.64 5.74 -3.77
C ALA A 89 1.82 7.26 -3.58
N THR A 90 0.72 8.00 -3.54
CA THR A 90 0.61 9.26 -2.76
C THR A 90 0.11 8.92 -1.36
N GLY A 91 -0.15 9.92 -0.51
CA GLY A 91 -0.78 9.72 0.79
C GLY A 91 0.16 10.04 1.94
N MET A 92 -0.08 9.41 3.09
CA MET A 92 0.72 9.62 4.30
C MET A 92 0.89 8.31 5.09
N HIS A 93 2.13 8.05 5.50
CA HIS A 93 2.48 6.94 6.38
C HIS A 93 2.65 7.41 7.83
N ASN A 94 3.10 6.53 8.72
CA ASN A 94 3.27 6.81 10.13
C ASN A 94 4.13 8.08 10.34
N PRO A 95 3.69 9.06 11.14
CA PRO A 95 4.41 10.31 11.42
C PRO A 95 5.89 10.15 11.79
N LYS A 96 6.29 9.00 12.35
CA LYS A 96 7.70 8.72 12.71
C LYS A 96 8.67 8.76 11.51
N TYR A 97 8.17 8.64 10.28
CA TYR A 97 8.98 8.67 9.06
C TYR A 97 9.10 10.06 8.43
N TYR A 98 8.54 11.10 9.06
CA TYR A 98 8.47 12.45 8.51
C TYR A 98 9.31 13.43 9.32
N GLU A 99 10.00 14.33 8.62
CA GLU A 99 10.72 15.44 9.26
C GLU A 99 9.73 16.36 9.96
N LYS A 100 10.16 17.02 11.05
CA LYS A 100 9.29 17.95 11.79
C LYS A 100 8.78 19.11 10.93
N SER A 101 9.53 19.47 9.90
CA SER A 101 9.17 20.49 8.92
C SER A 101 8.28 19.98 7.78
N SER A 102 7.92 18.70 7.79
CA SER A 102 7.08 18.09 6.77
C SER A 102 5.76 18.82 6.63
N ARG A 103 5.36 19.05 5.38
CA ARG A 103 4.07 19.68 5.07
C ARG A 103 2.88 18.78 5.41
N TYR A 104 3.10 17.49 5.68
CA TYR A 104 2.05 16.51 6.00
C TYR A 104 1.64 16.52 7.47
N LEU A 105 2.60 16.66 8.41
CA LEU A 105 2.38 16.41 9.84
C LEU A 105 1.32 17.31 10.49
N ASN A 106 1.11 18.51 9.97
CA ASN A 106 0.14 19.48 10.49
C ASN A 106 -0.89 19.91 9.45
N ALA A 107 -0.98 19.20 8.32
CA ALA A 107 -1.97 19.49 7.30
C ALA A 107 -3.36 19.05 7.76
N ASP A 108 -4.35 19.89 7.51
CA ASP A 108 -5.75 19.48 7.58
C ASP A 108 -6.14 18.65 6.34
N ARG A 109 -7.37 18.14 6.34
CA ARG A 109 -7.88 17.33 5.23
C ARG A 109 -7.84 18.02 3.86
N GLU A 110 -8.01 19.35 3.80
CA GLU A 110 -8.05 20.08 2.53
C GLU A 110 -6.64 20.21 1.96
N LEU A 111 -5.67 20.53 2.81
CA LEU A 111 -4.26 20.55 2.39
C LEU A 111 -3.79 19.14 2.02
N LEU A 112 -4.07 18.11 2.83
CA LEU A 112 -3.74 16.72 2.48
C LEU A 112 -4.34 16.30 1.15
N ARG A 113 -5.61 16.59 0.90
CA ARG A 113 -6.28 16.32 -0.39
C ARG A 113 -5.56 17.01 -1.55
N ALA A 114 -5.24 18.31 -1.40
CA ALA A 114 -4.53 19.05 -2.44
C ALA A 114 -3.17 18.42 -2.75
N ILE A 115 -2.43 18.02 -1.71
CA ILE A 115 -1.16 17.30 -1.84
C ILE A 115 -1.37 15.98 -2.61
N PHE A 116 -2.38 15.19 -2.26
CA PHE A 116 -2.62 13.89 -2.90
C PHE A 116 -2.96 14.04 -4.38
N ILE A 117 -3.79 15.01 -4.72
CA ILE A 117 -4.15 15.31 -6.12
C ILE A 117 -2.92 15.77 -6.92
N GLU A 118 -2.10 16.65 -6.35
CA GLU A 118 -0.84 17.10 -6.97
C GLU A 118 0.08 15.92 -7.31
N GLU A 119 0.23 14.98 -6.36
CA GLU A 119 1.09 13.81 -6.52
C GLU A 119 0.53 12.76 -7.49
N LEU A 120 -0.79 12.55 -7.49
CA LEU A 120 -1.48 11.71 -8.49
C LEU A 120 -1.31 12.26 -9.91
N ASN A 121 -1.37 13.59 -10.07
CA ASN A 121 -1.11 14.24 -11.35
C ASN A 121 0.37 14.16 -11.77
N SER A 122 1.27 13.90 -10.82
CA SER A 122 2.73 13.83 -11.04
C SER A 122 3.27 12.41 -11.24
N GLY A 123 2.41 11.38 -11.18
CA GLY A 123 2.76 9.99 -11.50
C GLY A 123 2.42 8.94 -10.45
N SER A 124 1.79 9.31 -9.33
CA SER A 124 1.20 8.32 -8.42
C SER A 124 -0.10 7.74 -8.98
N GLY A 125 -0.38 6.48 -8.62
CA GLY A 125 -1.59 5.77 -9.07
C GLY A 125 -2.49 5.25 -7.94
N ILE A 126 -2.07 5.36 -6.68
CA ILE A 126 -2.82 4.90 -5.51
C ILE A 126 -2.61 5.85 -4.33
N ILE A 127 -3.57 5.91 -3.40
CA ILE A 127 -3.49 6.70 -2.16
C ILE A 127 -3.19 5.75 -1.00
N LYS A 128 -2.08 5.93 -0.28
CA LYS A 128 -1.78 5.15 0.94
C LYS A 128 -2.05 5.96 2.21
N ILE A 129 -2.85 5.42 3.12
CA ILE A 129 -3.11 6.00 4.44
C ILE A 129 -2.86 4.97 5.55
N HIS A 130 -2.99 5.36 6.82
CA HIS A 130 -2.70 4.48 7.95
C HIS A 130 -3.64 4.74 9.13
N SER A 131 -3.79 3.71 9.96
CA SER A 131 -4.14 3.89 11.37
C SER A 131 -3.18 3.12 12.27
N LEU A 132 -2.86 3.68 13.44
CA LEU A 132 -1.87 3.16 14.36
C LEU A 132 -2.48 2.45 15.58
N SER A 133 -3.80 2.38 15.66
CA SER A 133 -4.51 1.68 16.74
C SER A 133 -5.86 1.14 16.26
N GLU A 134 -6.58 0.45 17.14
CA GLU A 134 -7.93 -0.06 16.87
C GLU A 134 -8.98 1.04 16.68
N THR A 135 -8.66 2.29 17.06
CA THR A 135 -9.52 3.45 16.87
C THR A 135 -8.80 4.57 16.13
N LEU A 136 -9.52 5.33 15.33
CA LEU A 136 -8.94 6.49 14.65
C LEU A 136 -8.87 7.71 15.58
N SER A 137 -7.67 8.27 15.72
CA SER A 137 -7.40 9.58 16.27
C SER A 137 -8.01 10.70 15.43
N THR A 138 -8.02 11.93 15.95
CA THR A 138 -8.48 13.11 15.21
C THR A 138 -7.67 13.31 13.92
N GLN A 139 -6.34 13.18 13.98
CA GLN A 139 -5.47 13.36 12.81
C GLN A 139 -5.71 12.27 11.75
N GLU A 140 -5.89 11.02 12.16
CA GLU A 140 -6.21 9.93 11.23
C GLU A 140 -7.59 10.15 10.58
N ARG A 141 -8.58 10.74 11.27
CA ARG A 141 -9.86 11.09 10.65
C ARG A 141 -9.73 12.18 9.59
N GLU A 142 -8.87 13.18 9.81
CA GLU A 142 -8.54 14.17 8.77
C GLU A 142 -7.88 13.49 7.56
N LEU A 143 -6.95 12.57 7.81
CA LEU A 143 -6.27 11.80 6.75
C LEU A 143 -7.24 10.93 5.94
N PHE A 144 -8.16 10.22 6.60
CA PHE A 144 -9.18 9.41 5.94
C PHE A 144 -10.15 10.29 5.13
N ALA A 145 -10.55 11.46 5.65
CA ALA A 145 -11.38 12.40 4.92
C ALA A 145 -10.68 12.89 3.63
N ALA A 146 -9.40 13.26 3.72
CA ALA A 146 -8.60 13.66 2.56
C ALA A 146 -8.51 12.56 1.50
N ALA A 147 -8.24 11.33 1.91
CA ALA A 147 -8.14 10.18 0.99
C ALA A 147 -9.47 9.88 0.30
N VAL A 148 -10.58 9.83 1.04
CA VAL A 148 -11.91 9.58 0.45
C VAL A 148 -12.33 10.70 -0.50
N TRP A 149 -12.06 11.95 -0.17
CA TRP A 149 -12.37 13.08 -1.06
C TRP A 149 -11.51 13.06 -2.32
N THR A 150 -10.23 12.69 -2.19
CA THR A 150 -9.34 12.49 -3.34
C THR A 150 -9.82 11.32 -4.22
N GLN A 151 -10.22 10.20 -3.63
CA GLN A 151 -10.80 9.05 -4.35
C GLN A 151 -12.06 9.47 -5.12
N LYS A 152 -12.97 10.23 -4.51
CA LYS A 152 -14.19 10.71 -5.17
C LYS A 152 -13.92 11.61 -6.37
N GLU A 153 -12.90 12.46 -6.28
CA GLU A 153 -12.54 13.40 -7.33
C GLU A 153 -11.78 12.74 -8.49
N THR A 154 -10.88 11.82 -8.16
CA THR A 154 -9.90 11.27 -9.13
C THR A 154 -10.21 9.84 -9.57
N GLY A 155 -11.01 9.11 -8.79
CA GLY A 155 -11.24 7.68 -8.94
C GLY A 155 -10.07 6.80 -8.47
N ALA A 156 -8.99 7.39 -7.93
CA ALA A 156 -7.82 6.64 -7.49
C ALA A 156 -8.15 5.66 -6.34
N PRO A 157 -7.64 4.42 -6.35
CA PRO A 157 -7.84 3.47 -5.27
C PRO A 157 -7.12 3.92 -3.99
N ILE A 158 -7.54 3.34 -2.85
CA ILE A 158 -6.94 3.57 -1.54
C ILE A 158 -6.34 2.25 -1.03
N LEU A 159 -5.12 2.30 -0.52
CA LEU A 159 -4.52 1.25 0.30
C LEU A 159 -4.36 1.78 1.73
N THR A 160 -4.76 1.02 2.73
CA THR A 160 -4.63 1.43 4.13
C THR A 160 -3.70 0.51 4.88
N HIS A 161 -2.93 1.06 5.82
CA HIS A 161 -2.11 0.31 6.77
C HIS A 161 -2.90 0.05 8.05
N CYS A 162 -3.09 -1.22 8.40
CA CYS A 162 -3.59 -1.65 9.72
C CYS A 162 -2.41 -2.02 10.63
N GLU A 163 -2.08 -1.17 11.61
CA GLU A 163 -1.04 -1.48 12.59
C GLU A 163 -1.40 -2.78 13.35
N GLU A 164 -0.45 -3.71 13.40
CA GLU A 164 -0.64 -5.07 13.95
C GLU A 164 -1.83 -5.85 13.39
N GLY A 165 -2.34 -5.48 12.21
CA GLY A 165 -3.50 -6.12 11.57
C GLY A 165 -4.83 -5.78 12.22
N LYS A 166 -4.86 -4.79 13.12
CA LYS A 166 -6.04 -4.42 13.88
C LYS A 166 -6.65 -3.11 13.40
N GLY A 167 -7.86 -2.81 13.88
CA GLY A 167 -8.58 -1.57 13.57
C GLY A 167 -9.26 -1.53 12.20
N ALA A 168 -9.22 -2.60 11.39
CA ALA A 168 -9.89 -2.67 10.09
C ALA A 168 -11.37 -2.24 10.14
N LEU A 169 -12.14 -2.73 11.12
CA LEU A 169 -13.56 -2.35 11.28
C LEU A 169 -13.75 -0.85 11.54
N ALA A 170 -12.85 -0.23 12.32
CA ALA A 170 -12.90 1.22 12.54
C ALA A 170 -12.56 1.99 11.26
N GLN A 171 -11.60 1.50 10.47
CA GLN A 171 -11.29 2.06 9.15
C GLN A 171 -12.48 1.92 8.18
N ILE A 172 -13.08 0.73 8.05
CA ILE A 172 -14.26 0.47 7.22
C ILE A 172 -15.41 1.39 7.60
N ASN A 173 -15.69 1.52 8.90
CA ASN A 173 -16.74 2.41 9.40
C ASN A 173 -16.50 3.88 9.02
N GLU A 174 -15.25 4.36 9.13
CA GLU A 174 -14.93 5.75 8.76
C GLU A 174 -14.98 5.96 7.25
N LEU A 175 -14.42 5.03 6.46
CA LEU A 175 -14.49 5.07 4.99
C LEU A 175 -15.95 5.09 4.51
N THR A 176 -16.80 4.24 5.09
CA THR A 176 -18.24 4.18 4.78
C THR A 176 -18.94 5.48 5.16
N LYS A 177 -18.67 6.02 6.35
CA LYS A 177 -19.26 7.28 6.84
C LYS A 177 -18.87 8.46 5.95
N LEU A 178 -17.64 8.50 5.45
CA LEU A 178 -17.16 9.51 4.51
C LEU A 178 -17.69 9.28 3.07
N GLY A 179 -18.33 8.13 2.84
CA GLY A 179 -18.91 7.69 1.58
C GLY A 179 -17.88 7.27 0.54
N GLY A 180 -16.75 6.69 0.97
CA GLY A 180 -15.76 6.09 0.08
C GLY A 180 -16.30 4.87 -0.65
N ASP A 181 -15.75 4.59 -1.83
CA ASP A 181 -16.07 3.38 -2.59
C ASP A 181 -15.20 2.23 -2.08
N LEU A 182 -15.78 1.39 -1.21
CA LEU A 182 -15.05 0.28 -0.56
C LEU A 182 -14.53 -0.75 -1.57
N ASN A 183 -15.16 -0.91 -2.74
CA ASN A 183 -14.67 -1.80 -3.79
C ASN A 183 -13.32 -1.36 -4.35
N ARG A 184 -12.93 -0.11 -4.11
CA ARG A 184 -11.64 0.48 -4.49
C ARG A 184 -10.73 0.76 -3.29
N VAL A 185 -11.00 0.11 -2.16
CA VAL A 185 -10.13 0.16 -0.98
C VAL A 185 -9.56 -1.23 -0.70
N VAL A 186 -8.29 -1.25 -0.33
CA VAL A 186 -7.54 -2.44 0.09
C VAL A 186 -6.98 -2.20 1.50
N LEU A 187 -7.27 -3.08 2.45
CA LEU A 187 -6.69 -3.06 3.79
C LEU A 187 -5.43 -3.95 3.84
N SER A 188 -4.27 -3.40 4.15
CA SER A 188 -3.00 -4.14 4.24
C SER A 188 -2.67 -4.60 5.66
N HIS A 189 -1.80 -5.59 5.77
CA HIS A 189 -1.32 -6.21 7.02
C HIS A 189 -2.41 -6.85 7.89
N THR A 190 -3.64 -7.01 7.39
CA THR A 190 -4.75 -7.57 8.19
C THR A 190 -4.47 -9.02 8.60
N ASP A 191 -3.60 -9.72 7.87
CA ASP A 191 -3.11 -11.07 8.15
C ASP A 191 -2.08 -11.16 9.29
N LYS A 192 -1.70 -10.03 9.92
CA LYS A 192 -1.10 -10.06 11.27
C LYS A 192 -2.10 -10.53 12.33
N GLU A 193 -3.40 -10.36 12.07
CA GLU A 193 -4.48 -10.96 12.85
C GLU A 193 -4.96 -12.22 12.12
N SER A 194 -4.94 -13.37 12.82
CA SER A 194 -5.17 -14.69 12.22
C SER A 194 -6.60 -15.21 12.44
N SER A 195 -7.45 -14.46 13.13
CA SER A 195 -8.85 -14.83 13.36
C SER A 195 -9.66 -14.90 12.07
N PHE A 196 -10.16 -16.09 11.72
CA PHE A 196 -11.02 -16.27 10.54
C PHE A 196 -12.34 -15.51 10.66
N ASP A 197 -12.89 -15.36 11.87
CA ASP A 197 -14.11 -14.61 12.11
C ASP A 197 -13.91 -13.11 11.81
N TYR A 198 -12.73 -12.58 12.16
CA TYR A 198 -12.37 -11.20 11.84
C TYR A 198 -12.28 -10.97 10.33
N HIS A 199 -11.61 -11.87 9.62
CA HIS A 199 -11.48 -11.78 8.16
C HIS A 199 -12.82 -11.95 7.44
N ARG A 200 -13.70 -12.83 7.93
CA ARG A 200 -15.07 -12.94 7.43
C ARG A 200 -15.86 -11.65 7.63
N GLU A 201 -15.73 -11.00 8.78
CA GLU A 201 -16.42 -9.75 9.08
C GLU A 201 -15.95 -8.60 8.17
N ILE A 202 -14.63 -8.43 8.00
CA ILE A 202 -14.10 -7.35 7.15
C ILE A 202 -14.45 -7.62 5.67
N LEU A 203 -14.31 -8.85 5.16
CA LEU A 203 -14.60 -9.17 3.77
C LEU A 203 -16.10 -9.08 3.44
N ALA A 204 -16.98 -9.42 4.40
CA ALA A 204 -18.43 -9.25 4.24
C ALA A 204 -18.86 -7.78 4.08
N SER A 205 -18.00 -6.81 4.43
CA SER A 205 -18.26 -5.39 4.15
C SER A 205 -18.13 -5.00 2.68
N GLY A 206 -17.57 -5.90 1.84
CA GLY A 206 -17.26 -5.65 0.43
C GLY A 206 -15.91 -4.95 0.20
N ILE A 207 -15.12 -4.72 1.26
CA ILE A 207 -13.76 -4.20 1.13
C ILE A 207 -12.80 -5.29 0.67
N ASN A 208 -11.68 -4.90 0.06
CA ASN A 208 -10.63 -5.83 -0.27
C ASN A 208 -9.56 -5.88 0.83
N VAL A 209 -8.82 -6.98 0.89
CA VAL A 209 -7.70 -7.17 1.82
C VAL A 209 -6.44 -7.54 1.05
N GLU A 210 -5.31 -7.12 1.58
CA GLU A 210 -3.99 -7.52 1.10
C GLU A 210 -3.25 -8.24 2.23
N TYR A 211 -2.71 -9.41 1.89
CA TYR A 211 -1.97 -10.27 2.79
C TYR A 211 -0.48 -10.30 2.40
N ASP A 212 0.37 -9.79 3.30
CA ASP A 212 1.80 -9.60 3.07
C ASP A 212 2.72 -10.28 4.10
N GLN A 213 2.19 -10.76 5.23
CA GLN A 213 3.02 -11.12 6.37
C GLN A 213 3.77 -12.44 6.19
N SER A 214 3.08 -13.52 5.85
CA SER A 214 3.70 -14.85 5.81
C SER A 214 4.37 -15.16 4.48
N LEU A 215 4.16 -14.38 3.43
CA LEU A 215 4.79 -14.61 2.12
C LEU A 215 6.31 -14.42 2.17
N ARG A 216 6.78 -13.54 3.04
CA ARG A 216 8.20 -13.35 3.39
C ARG A 216 8.76 -14.34 4.42
N GLN A 217 7.93 -15.22 4.98
CA GLN A 217 8.30 -16.18 6.04
C GLN A 217 8.27 -17.63 5.53
N SER A 218 8.74 -17.87 4.29
CA SER A 218 8.64 -19.17 3.59
C SER A 218 9.20 -20.38 4.38
N ASN A 219 10.12 -20.14 5.32
CA ASN A 219 10.77 -21.15 6.16
C ASN A 219 10.07 -21.42 7.51
N SER A 220 8.87 -20.86 7.74
CA SER A 220 8.07 -21.10 8.95
C SER A 220 7.06 -22.24 8.73
N ASP A 221 6.93 -23.13 9.72
CA ASP A 221 5.83 -24.09 9.81
C ASP A 221 4.49 -23.40 10.10
N ASN A 222 4.54 -22.22 10.72
CA ASN A 222 3.38 -21.37 10.95
C ASN A 222 3.17 -20.41 9.76
N ARG A 223 2.07 -20.59 9.02
CA ARG A 223 1.77 -19.86 7.78
C ARG A 223 0.36 -19.24 7.82
N PRO A 224 0.11 -18.28 8.74
CA PRO A 224 -1.23 -17.78 8.99
C PRO A 224 -1.85 -17.12 7.75
N SER A 225 -1.09 -16.36 6.96
CA SER A 225 -1.64 -15.74 5.73
C SER A 225 -2.05 -16.77 4.68
N LEU A 226 -1.33 -17.90 4.57
CA LEU A 226 -1.71 -19.00 3.67
C LEU A 226 -3.00 -19.67 4.14
N GLU A 227 -3.10 -19.98 5.43
CA GLU A 227 -4.29 -20.61 6.02
C GLU A 227 -5.52 -19.69 5.88
N LEU A 228 -5.35 -18.40 6.16
CA LEU A 228 -6.35 -17.36 5.93
C LEU A 228 -6.79 -17.29 4.47
N THR A 229 -5.84 -17.23 3.53
CA THR A 229 -6.12 -17.18 2.10
C THR A 229 -6.97 -18.38 1.67
N ILE A 230 -6.56 -19.60 2.06
CA ILE A 230 -7.31 -20.82 1.72
C ILE A 230 -8.71 -20.78 2.32
N ALA A 231 -8.84 -20.42 3.61
CA ALA A 231 -10.12 -20.37 4.30
C ALA A 231 -11.08 -19.37 3.62
N MET A 232 -10.64 -18.13 3.39
CA MET A 232 -11.47 -17.07 2.82
C MET A 232 -11.80 -17.32 1.34
N CYS A 233 -10.89 -17.92 0.56
CA CYS A 233 -11.20 -18.38 -0.80
C CYS A 233 -12.28 -19.47 -0.81
N ASN A 234 -12.23 -20.44 0.10
CA ASN A 234 -13.24 -21.49 0.24
C ASN A 234 -14.61 -20.92 0.65
N GLU A 235 -14.63 -19.77 1.33
CA GLU A 235 -15.84 -19.04 1.69
C GLU A 235 -16.36 -18.10 0.59
N GLY A 236 -15.67 -18.00 -0.55
CA GLY A 236 -16.11 -17.24 -1.73
C GLY A 236 -15.53 -15.83 -1.84
N TYR A 237 -14.53 -15.46 -1.05
CA TYR A 237 -13.91 -14.13 -1.04
C TYR A 237 -12.66 -14.01 -1.94
N ALA A 238 -12.42 -14.97 -2.84
CA ALA A 238 -11.19 -15.01 -3.64
C ALA A 238 -10.95 -13.71 -4.44
N ASP A 239 -12.01 -13.07 -4.95
CA ASP A 239 -11.90 -11.83 -5.74
C ASP A 239 -11.60 -10.57 -4.89
N GLN A 240 -11.63 -10.68 -3.56
CA GLN A 240 -11.35 -9.60 -2.61
C GLN A 240 -9.98 -9.74 -1.94
N ILE A 241 -9.21 -10.78 -2.29
CA ILE A 241 -7.90 -11.05 -1.68
C ILE A 241 -6.78 -10.70 -2.67
N MET A 242 -5.88 -9.85 -2.20
CA MET A 242 -4.65 -9.45 -2.87
C MET A 242 -3.45 -9.98 -2.09
N LEU A 243 -2.32 -10.12 -2.78
CA LEU A 243 -1.07 -10.59 -2.19
C LEU A 243 0.06 -9.58 -2.43
N GLY A 244 0.95 -9.49 -1.46
CA GLY A 244 2.20 -8.73 -1.50
C GLY A 244 3.22 -9.38 -0.58
N THR A 245 4.40 -8.80 -0.46
CA THR A 245 5.42 -9.29 0.47
C THR A 245 5.80 -8.27 1.53
N ASP A 246 5.35 -7.02 1.39
CA ASP A 246 5.77 -5.90 2.25
C ASP A 246 7.31 -5.92 2.37
N GLY A 247 7.99 -6.08 1.23
CA GLY A 247 9.43 -6.31 1.10
C GLY A 247 10.26 -5.08 1.47
N ALA A 248 10.23 -4.66 2.74
CA ALA A 248 10.91 -3.46 3.23
C ALA A 248 12.40 -3.67 3.59
N ARG A 249 12.97 -4.83 3.24
CA ARG A 249 14.38 -5.18 3.45
C ARG A 249 14.88 -5.95 2.24
N ARG A 250 16.10 -5.64 1.78
CA ARG A 250 16.77 -6.47 0.76
C ARG A 250 17.11 -7.83 1.36
N THR A 251 17.00 -8.87 0.53
CA THR A 251 17.38 -10.25 0.83
C THR A 251 18.44 -10.74 -0.12
#